data_AF-A0AAJ2Y2J4-F1
#
_entry.id   AF-A0AAJ2Y2J4-F1
#
_cell.length_a   1.000
_cell.length_b   1.000
_cell.length_c   1.000
_cell.angle_alpha   90.00
_cell.angle_beta   90.00
_cell.angle_gamma   90.00
#
_symmetry.space_group_name_H-M   'P 1'
#
loop_
_entity.id
_entity.type
_entity.pdbx_description
1 polymer ?
#
loop_
_entity_poly.entity_id
_entity_poly.type
_entity_poly.pdbx_seq_one_letter_code
_entity_poly.pdbx_strand_id
1 'polypeptide(L)'
;MKHTIEQQVFSLQQFSVVKATYKDSVYYLAGSNDITPYVTKLQSEHSKVDNKVLKAGLELFLKEHPEKNQLDVPKFHFILLDDPTTHAEYVECVCSEVFHMDQDQAWEVIEALNSSVHSYHVGTFTDEMCITFAAMIDNGNEQLRQNLKYDKVPCQANGKDYDSALEVLETLIRKDYPDDI
;
A
#
# COMPACT_ATOMS: atom_id res chain seq x y z
N MET A 1 15.95 21.93 -26.74
CA MET A 1 14.96 20.84 -26.89
C MET A 1 14.42 20.53 -25.51
N LYS A 2 13.10 20.47 -25.29
CA LYS A 2 12.56 19.95 -24.02
C LYS A 2 12.85 18.45 -24.01
N HIS A 3 13.78 18.01 -23.19
CA HIS A 3 14.04 16.58 -23.02
C HIS A 3 12.85 15.95 -22.29
N THR A 4 12.28 14.91 -22.88
CA THR A 4 11.17 14.17 -22.30
C THR A 4 11.73 13.07 -21.41
N ILE A 5 11.24 12.96 -20.18
CA ILE A 5 11.57 11.84 -19.30
C ILE A 5 10.83 10.61 -19.83
N GLU A 6 11.58 9.57 -20.22
CA GLU A 6 11.01 8.27 -20.60
C GLU A 6 10.93 7.38 -19.36
N GLN A 7 9.75 6.81 -19.07
CA GLN A 7 9.53 5.99 -17.87
C GLN A 7 9.00 4.61 -18.21
N GLN A 8 9.48 3.61 -17.47
CA GLN A 8 9.02 2.23 -17.53
C GLN A 8 8.89 1.68 -16.12
N VAL A 9 7.70 1.15 -15.78
CA VAL A 9 7.43 0.56 -14.46
C VAL A 9 7.57 -0.95 -14.52
N PHE A 10 8.31 -1.51 -13.57
CA PHE A 10 8.50 -2.94 -13.40
C PHE A 10 7.86 -3.37 -12.07
N SER A 11 6.76 -4.11 -12.14
CA SER A 11 6.13 -4.68 -10.95
C SER A 11 6.91 -5.90 -10.47
N LEU A 12 7.51 -5.82 -9.29
CA LEU A 12 8.00 -6.96 -8.52
C LEU A 12 6.96 -7.33 -7.46
N GLN A 13 7.00 -8.57 -6.94
CA GLN A 13 5.99 -9.07 -5.99
C GLN A 13 5.82 -8.23 -4.71
N GLN A 14 6.82 -7.42 -4.34
CA GLN A 14 6.84 -6.63 -3.11
C GLN A 14 7.05 -5.13 -3.35
N PHE A 15 7.36 -4.70 -4.59
CA PHE A 15 7.66 -3.31 -4.94
C PHE A 15 7.50 -3.07 -6.44
N SER A 16 7.12 -1.86 -6.83
CA SER A 16 7.34 -1.37 -8.20
C SER A 16 8.67 -0.66 -8.32
N VAL A 17 9.47 -1.03 -9.33
CA VAL A 17 10.68 -0.29 -9.71
C VAL A 17 10.38 0.58 -10.92
N VAL A 18 10.56 1.90 -10.79
CA VAL A 18 10.46 2.85 -11.89
C VAL A 18 11.85 3.01 -12.51
N LYS A 19 11.99 2.63 -13.78
CA LYS A 19 13.13 3.02 -14.61
C LYS A 19 12.79 4.34 -15.29
N ALA A 20 13.61 5.37 -15.08
CA ALA A 20 13.51 6.63 -15.77
C ALA A 20 14.76 6.88 -16.61
N THR A 21 14.61 7.46 -17.79
CA THR A 21 15.73 7.86 -18.65
C THR A 21 15.59 9.35 -18.97
N TYR A 22 16.66 10.10 -18.72
CA TYR A 22 16.74 11.52 -19.02
C TYR A 22 18.13 11.84 -19.57
N LYS A 23 18.19 12.32 -20.82
CA LYS A 23 19.44 12.51 -21.58
C LYS A 23 20.29 11.21 -21.56
N ASP A 24 21.50 11.27 -21.02
CA ASP A 24 22.45 10.15 -20.97
C ASP A 24 22.34 9.36 -19.65
N SER A 25 21.52 9.81 -18.71
CA SER A 25 21.33 9.18 -17.39
C SER A 25 20.14 8.23 -17.38
N VAL A 26 20.33 7.11 -16.70
CA VAL A 26 19.28 6.11 -16.41
C VAL A 26 19.18 5.94 -14.90
N TYR A 27 17.98 6.12 -14.38
CA TYR A 27 17.66 6.02 -12.96
C TYR A 27 16.76 4.81 -12.70
N TYR A 28 16.96 4.14 -11.56
CA TYR A 28 16.13 3.04 -11.08
C TYR A 28 15.66 3.36 -9.66
N LEU A 29 14.34 3.47 -9.47
CA LEU A 29 13.73 3.93 -8.21
C LEU A 29 12.79 2.88 -7.66
N ALA A 30 12.90 2.57 -6.37
CA ALA A 30 11.98 1.69 -5.63
C ALA A 30 11.26 2.52 -4.55
N GLY A 31 10.03 2.93 -4.84
CA GLY A 31 9.34 3.96 -4.05
C GLY A 31 10.15 5.26 -4.01
N SER A 32 10.47 5.74 -2.82
CA SER A 32 11.32 6.94 -2.59
C SER A 32 12.83 6.66 -2.54
N ASN A 33 13.29 5.46 -2.92
CA ASN A 33 14.69 5.09 -2.81
C ASN A 33 15.37 4.99 -4.18
N ASP A 34 16.53 5.63 -4.32
CA ASP A 34 17.40 5.46 -5.48
C ASP A 34 18.21 4.17 -5.37
N ILE A 35 17.91 3.20 -6.24
CA ILE A 35 18.62 1.92 -6.33
C ILE A 35 19.57 1.88 -7.54
N THR A 36 19.75 2.99 -8.26
CA THR A 36 20.60 3.09 -9.45
C THR A 36 22.02 2.56 -9.21
N PRO A 37 22.73 2.91 -8.11
CA PRO A 37 24.09 2.41 -7.87
C PRO A 37 24.16 0.88 -7.77
N TYR A 38 23.13 0.25 -7.23
CA TYR A 38 23.04 -1.19 -7.03
C TYR A 38 22.75 -1.93 -8.32
N VAL A 39 21.83 -1.39 -9.13
CA VAL A 39 21.51 -1.93 -10.45
C VAL A 39 22.71 -1.79 -11.39
N THR A 40 23.37 -0.64 -11.43
CA THR A 40 24.55 -0.38 -12.26
C THR A 40 25.74 -1.25 -11.87
N LYS A 41 25.94 -1.52 -10.58
CA LYS A 41 27.00 -2.43 -10.10
C LYS A 41 26.81 -3.86 -10.59
N LEU A 42 25.56 -4.29 -10.77
CA LEU A 42 25.20 -5.63 -11.24
C LEU A 42 25.09 -5.70 -12.77
N GLN A 43 24.89 -4.56 -13.43
CA GLN A 43 24.88 -4.44 -14.86
C GLN A 43 26.32 -4.51 -15.39
N SER A 44 26.76 -5.70 -15.80
CA SER A 44 27.96 -5.81 -16.65
C SER A 44 27.75 -4.99 -17.93
N GLU A 45 28.80 -4.32 -18.42
CA GLU A 45 28.80 -3.20 -19.38
C GLU A 45 27.97 -3.39 -20.68
N HIS A 46 27.48 -4.59 -20.98
CA HIS A 46 26.71 -4.90 -22.20
C HIS A 46 25.43 -5.73 -22.01
N SER A 47 24.99 -6.01 -20.78
CA SER A 47 23.73 -6.72 -20.53
C SER A 47 22.55 -5.76 -20.41
N LYS A 48 21.46 -6.02 -21.17
CA LYS A 48 20.17 -5.36 -20.95
C LYS A 48 19.74 -5.58 -19.50
N VAL A 49 19.29 -4.52 -18.82
CA VAL A 49 18.68 -4.65 -17.50
C VAL A 49 17.33 -5.35 -17.66
N ASP A 50 17.24 -6.55 -17.07
CA ASP A 50 16.01 -7.34 -16.98
C ASP A 50 15.49 -7.38 -15.54
N ASN A 51 14.34 -7.99 -15.33
CA ASN A 51 13.72 -8.10 -14.01
C ASN A 51 14.61 -8.82 -12.99
N LYS A 52 15.54 -9.69 -13.43
CA LYS A 52 16.46 -10.38 -12.51
C LYS A 52 17.52 -9.43 -11.99
N VAL A 53 18.09 -8.59 -12.85
CA VAL A 53 19.07 -7.56 -12.46
C VAL A 53 18.42 -6.53 -11.53
N LEU A 54 17.19 -6.09 -11.83
CA LEU A 54 16.43 -5.19 -10.97
C LEU A 54 16.16 -5.80 -9.59
N LYS A 55 15.70 -7.07 -9.56
CA LYS A 55 15.47 -7.79 -8.30
C LYS A 55 16.75 -7.95 -7.49
N ALA A 56 17.86 -8.35 -8.13
CA ALA A 56 19.14 -8.49 -7.45
C ALA A 56 19.69 -7.13 -6.94
N GLY A 57 19.47 -6.04 -7.68
CA GLY A 57 19.83 -4.69 -7.25
C GLY A 57 19.03 -4.24 -6.04
N LEU A 58 17.72 -4.47 -6.04
CA LEU A 58 16.86 -4.22 -4.89
C LEU A 58 17.27 -5.06 -3.67
N GLU A 59 17.54 -6.36 -3.85
CA GLU A 59 18.00 -7.24 -2.77
C GLU A 59 19.34 -6.76 -2.17
N LEU A 60 20.27 -6.29 -3.00
CA LEU A 60 21.55 -5.75 -2.52
C LEU A 60 21.35 -4.43 -1.76
N PHE A 61 20.50 -3.53 -2.25
CA PHE A 61 20.11 -2.31 -1.55
C PHE A 61 19.51 -2.62 -0.18
N LEU A 62 18.52 -3.50 -0.11
CA LEU A 62 17.84 -3.88 1.14
C LEU A 62 18.75 -4.63 2.11
N LYS A 63 19.79 -5.31 1.62
CA LYS A 63 20.80 -5.92 2.48
C LYS A 63 21.67 -4.88 3.18
N GLU A 64 22.01 -3.80 2.49
CA GLU A 64 22.81 -2.69 3.05
C GLU A 64 21.95 -1.70 3.85
N HIS A 65 20.66 -1.61 3.53
CA HIS A 65 19.66 -0.73 4.13
C HIS A 65 18.42 -1.52 4.62
N PRO A 66 18.56 -2.41 5.61
CA PRO A 66 17.46 -3.25 6.07
C PRO A 66 16.27 -2.45 6.64
N GLU A 67 16.51 -1.25 7.17
CA GLU A 67 15.47 -0.32 7.63
C GLU A 67 14.59 0.23 6.50
N LYS A 68 15.09 0.18 5.26
CA LYS A 68 14.36 0.59 4.05
C LYS A 68 13.56 -0.56 3.45
N ASN A 69 13.71 -1.78 3.97
CA ASN A 69 12.83 -2.90 3.68
C ASN A 69 11.49 -2.68 4.39
N GLN A 70 10.72 -1.72 3.88
CA GLN A 70 9.30 -1.65 4.18
C GLN A 70 8.68 -2.83 3.45
N LEU A 71 8.66 -4.01 4.10
CA LEU A 71 7.80 -5.11 3.66
C LEU A 71 6.44 -4.48 3.34
N ASP A 72 6.08 -4.45 2.06
CA ASP A 72 4.76 -4.04 1.64
C ASP A 72 3.81 -5.13 2.12
N VAL A 73 3.46 -5.07 3.41
CA VAL A 73 2.53 -5.99 4.03
C VAL A 73 1.19 -5.67 3.39
N PRO A 74 0.59 -6.60 2.62
CA PRO A 74 -0.66 -6.35 1.94
C PRO A 74 -1.69 -5.81 2.93
N LYS A 75 -2.25 -4.66 2.59
CA LYS A 75 -3.30 -4.02 3.39
C LYS A 75 -4.65 -4.23 2.75
N PHE A 76 -5.68 -4.27 3.60
CA PHE A 76 -7.04 -4.49 3.20
C PHE A 76 -7.93 -3.45 3.89
N HIS A 77 -8.88 -2.92 3.13
CA HIS A 77 -10.02 -2.22 3.68
C HIS A 77 -10.90 -3.24 4.39
N PHE A 78 -11.07 -3.11 5.70
CA PHE A 78 -12.03 -3.90 6.45
C PHE A 78 -13.38 -3.17 6.45
N ILE A 79 -14.41 -3.87 5.98
CA ILE A 79 -15.72 -3.30 5.73
C ILE A 79 -16.72 -4.05 6.59
N LEU A 80 -17.54 -3.33 7.36
CA LEU A 80 -18.72 -3.89 7.99
C LEU A 80 -19.90 -3.81 7.01
N LEU A 81 -20.72 -4.85 6.99
CA LEU A 81 -21.86 -4.99 6.11
C LEU A 81 -23.13 -5.19 6.95
N ASP A 82 -24.20 -4.54 6.53
CA ASP A 82 -25.48 -4.61 7.21
C ASP A 82 -26.10 -6.02 7.10
N ASP A 83 -26.88 -6.37 8.13
CA ASP A 83 -27.80 -7.50 8.09
C ASP A 83 -29.05 -7.14 8.91
N PRO A 84 -30.28 -7.40 8.38
CA PRO A 84 -31.53 -7.02 9.02
C PRO A 84 -31.76 -7.61 10.42
N THR A 85 -30.97 -8.60 10.83
CA THR A 85 -31.07 -9.25 12.14
C THR A 85 -30.07 -8.72 13.17
N THR A 86 -29.20 -7.79 12.76
CA THR A 86 -28.18 -7.20 13.62
C THR A 86 -28.73 -5.98 14.34
N HIS A 87 -28.57 -5.93 15.66
CA HIS A 87 -29.02 -4.80 16.47
C HIS A 87 -27.98 -3.68 16.52
N ALA A 88 -28.45 -2.43 16.58
CA ALA A 88 -27.58 -1.25 16.64
C ALA A 88 -26.67 -1.27 17.88
N GLU A 89 -27.18 -1.71 19.04
CA GLU A 89 -26.41 -1.84 20.27
C GLU A 89 -25.27 -2.86 20.16
N TYR A 90 -25.45 -3.89 19.34
CA TYR A 90 -24.39 -4.85 19.06
C TYR A 90 -23.31 -4.25 18.16
N VAL A 91 -23.70 -3.46 17.15
CA VAL A 91 -22.75 -2.72 16.31
C VAL A 91 -21.94 -1.73 17.16
N GLU A 92 -22.59 -0.99 18.07
CA GLU A 92 -21.90 -0.09 19.01
C GLU A 92 -20.88 -0.82 19.88
N CYS A 93 -21.24 -1.99 20.40
CA CYS A 93 -20.35 -2.84 21.19
C CYS A 93 -19.13 -3.28 20.37
N VAL A 94 -19.32 -3.76 19.14
CA VAL A 94 -18.22 -4.15 18.24
C VAL A 94 -17.32 -2.95 17.93
N CYS A 95 -17.89 -1.77 17.64
CA CYS A 95 -17.15 -0.53 17.41
C CYS A 95 -16.25 -0.17 18.61
N SER A 96 -16.76 -0.26 19.83
CA SER A 96 -16.00 0.09 21.02
C SER A 96 -14.95 -0.98 21.41
N GLU A 97 -15.35 -2.25 21.44
CA GLU A 97 -14.52 -3.33 21.98
C GLU A 97 -13.48 -3.84 20.99
N VAL A 98 -13.83 -3.93 19.70
CA VAL A 98 -12.95 -4.46 18.65
C VAL A 98 -12.12 -3.36 18.02
N PHE A 99 -12.75 -2.21 17.74
CA PHE A 99 -12.13 -1.12 16.98
C PHE A 99 -11.75 0.10 17.82
N HIS A 100 -12.09 0.11 19.12
CA HIS A 100 -11.78 1.20 20.05
C HIS A 100 -12.31 2.57 19.57
N MET A 101 -13.44 2.55 18.88
CA MET A 101 -14.14 3.75 18.45
C MET A 101 -14.87 4.40 19.63
N ASP A 102 -14.91 5.73 19.62
CA ASP A 102 -15.78 6.47 20.53
C ASP A 102 -17.24 6.39 20.09
N GLN A 103 -18.13 6.97 20.91
CA GLN A 103 -19.57 6.90 20.69
C GLN A 103 -20.00 7.61 19.40
N ASP A 104 -19.38 8.75 19.08
CA ASP A 104 -19.72 9.51 17.87
C ASP A 104 -19.34 8.71 16.62
N GLN A 105 -18.15 8.10 16.62
CA GLN A 105 -17.69 7.21 15.56
C GLN A 105 -18.58 5.97 15.42
N ALA A 106 -18.97 5.34 16.52
CA ALA A 106 -19.88 4.18 16.48
C ALA A 106 -21.23 4.55 15.86
N TRP A 107 -21.73 5.77 16.14
CA TRP A 107 -22.97 6.26 15.56
C TRP A 107 -22.88 6.44 14.04
N GLU A 108 -21.76 6.94 13.53
CA GLU A 108 -21.51 7.03 12.08
C GLU A 108 -21.56 5.65 11.40
N VAL A 109 -21.01 4.61 12.05
CA VAL A 109 -21.08 3.23 11.54
C VAL A 109 -22.53 2.76 11.46
N ILE A 110 -23.30 2.93 12.55
CA ILE A 110 -24.70 2.49 12.62
C ILE A 110 -25.54 3.22 11.57
N GLU A 111 -25.37 4.52 11.41
CA GLU A 111 -26.07 5.29 10.39
C GLU A 111 -25.74 4.81 8.98
N ALA A 112 -24.46 4.53 8.69
CA ALA A 112 -24.04 4.03 7.38
C ALA A 112 -24.60 2.65 7.06
N LEU A 113 -24.61 1.73 8.03
CA LEU A 113 -25.19 0.39 7.87
C LEU A 113 -26.71 0.45 7.64
N ASN A 114 -27.42 1.41 8.26
CA ASN A 114 -28.86 1.62 8.08
C ASN A 114 -29.20 2.55 6.90
N SER A 115 -28.20 3.09 6.21
CA SER A 115 -28.38 3.96 5.04
C SER A 115 -28.56 3.15 3.76
N SER A 116 -28.74 3.83 2.63
CA SER A 116 -28.76 3.20 1.30
C SER A 116 -27.44 2.52 0.90
N VAL A 117 -26.34 2.76 1.63
CA VAL A 117 -25.01 2.20 1.35
C VAL A 117 -24.81 0.82 2.00
N HIS A 118 -25.54 0.51 3.09
CA HIS A 118 -25.53 -0.77 3.82
C HIS A 118 -24.12 -1.32 4.16
N SER A 119 -23.13 -0.44 4.25
CA SER A 119 -21.74 -0.80 4.49
C SER A 119 -20.93 0.38 5.04
N TYR A 120 -19.89 0.08 5.80
CA TYR A 120 -18.97 1.08 6.35
C TYR A 120 -17.52 0.60 6.31
N HIS A 121 -16.62 1.44 5.81
CA HIS A 121 -15.18 1.19 5.84
C HIS A 121 -14.61 1.57 7.20
N VAL A 122 -14.33 0.56 8.02
CA VAL A 122 -13.81 0.74 9.40
C VAL A 122 -12.38 1.23 9.39
N GLY A 123 -11.55 0.72 8.48
CA GLY A 123 -10.16 1.09 8.39
C GLY A 123 -9.35 0.15 7.51
N THR A 124 -8.05 0.44 7.43
CA THR A 124 -7.11 -0.28 6.58
C THR A 124 -6.07 -1.00 7.44
N PHE A 125 -6.04 -2.33 7.34
CA PHE A 125 -5.24 -3.20 8.21
C PHE A 125 -4.49 -4.28 7.43
N THR A 126 -3.54 -4.95 8.07
CA THR A 126 -2.89 -6.13 7.49
C THR A 126 -3.85 -7.32 7.45
N ASP A 127 -3.54 -8.33 6.65
CA ASP A 127 -4.40 -9.51 6.50
C ASP A 127 -4.67 -10.21 7.84
N GLU A 128 -3.64 -10.35 8.67
CA GLU A 128 -3.73 -11.01 9.97
C GLU A 128 -4.64 -10.26 10.95
N MET A 129 -4.61 -8.93 10.90
CA MET A 129 -5.52 -8.09 11.69
C MET A 129 -6.96 -8.26 11.20
N CYS A 130 -7.20 -8.26 9.88
CA CYS A 130 -8.52 -8.50 9.32
C CYS A 130 -9.09 -9.88 9.71
N ILE A 131 -8.25 -10.93 9.68
CA ILE A 131 -8.64 -12.28 10.14
C ILE A 131 -8.99 -12.27 11.62
N THR A 132 -8.22 -11.54 12.44
CA THR A 132 -8.46 -11.44 13.88
C THR A 132 -9.79 -10.74 14.17
N PHE A 133 -10.07 -9.62 13.51
CA PHE A 133 -11.35 -8.90 13.66
C PHE A 133 -12.53 -9.74 13.21
N ALA A 134 -12.41 -10.41 12.05
CA ALA A 134 -13.42 -11.33 11.55
C ALA A 134 -13.76 -12.43 12.58
N ALA A 135 -12.74 -13.06 13.17
CA ALA A 135 -12.93 -14.09 14.19
C ALA A 135 -13.58 -13.56 15.48
N MET A 136 -13.25 -12.33 15.90
CA MET A 136 -13.89 -11.67 17.05
C MET A 136 -15.38 -11.41 16.79
N ILE A 137 -15.72 -10.92 15.59
CA ILE A 137 -17.11 -10.67 15.18
C ILE A 137 -17.88 -11.99 15.07
N ASP A 138 -17.32 -13.01 14.43
CA ASP A 138 -17.97 -14.34 14.34
C ASP A 138 -18.27 -14.92 15.72
N ASN A 139 -17.34 -14.79 16.66
CA ASN A 139 -17.53 -15.25 18.02
C ASN A 139 -18.64 -14.47 18.74
N GLY A 140 -18.65 -13.13 18.61
CA GLY A 140 -19.71 -12.29 19.16
C GLY A 140 -21.08 -12.60 18.55
N ASN A 141 -21.14 -12.81 17.24
CA ASN A 141 -22.34 -13.21 16.51
C ASN A 141 -22.89 -14.53 17.07
N GLU A 142 -22.04 -15.54 17.26
CA GLU A 142 -22.44 -16.84 17.82
C GLU A 142 -22.96 -16.71 19.26
N GLN A 143 -22.24 -15.98 20.12
CA GLN A 143 -22.60 -15.82 21.53
C GLN A 143 -23.90 -15.03 21.74
N LEU A 144 -24.10 -13.95 20.98
CA LEU A 144 -25.20 -13.01 21.15
C LEU A 144 -26.33 -13.20 20.12
N ARG A 145 -26.22 -14.24 19.27
CA ARG A 145 -27.16 -14.57 18.20
C ARG A 145 -27.41 -13.39 17.26
N GLN A 146 -26.32 -12.74 16.85
CA GLN A 146 -26.29 -11.63 15.89
C GLN A 146 -25.75 -12.12 14.54
N ASN A 147 -25.80 -11.25 13.52
CA ASN A 147 -25.37 -11.60 12.18
C ASN A 147 -24.66 -10.44 11.48
N LEU A 148 -23.84 -9.67 12.22
CA LEU A 148 -23.06 -8.59 11.63
C LEU A 148 -22.08 -9.19 10.62
N LYS A 149 -22.17 -8.75 9.36
CA LYS A 149 -21.31 -9.24 8.28
C LYS A 149 -20.11 -8.32 8.11
N TYR A 150 -19.10 -8.85 7.43
CA TYR A 150 -17.90 -8.11 7.11
C TYR A 150 -17.31 -8.59 5.77
N ASP A 151 -16.46 -7.75 5.19
CA ASP A 151 -15.66 -8.05 4.02
C ASP A 151 -14.26 -7.44 4.16
N LYS A 152 -13.28 -7.99 3.41
CA LYS A 152 -11.96 -7.41 3.28
C LYS A 152 -11.62 -7.21 1.81
N VAL A 153 -11.37 -5.97 1.42
CA VAL A 153 -11.03 -5.61 0.04
C VAL A 153 -9.55 -5.25 -0.03
N PRO A 154 -8.74 -5.87 -0.90
CA PRO A 154 -7.34 -5.52 -1.05
C PRO A 154 -7.20 -4.02 -1.38
N CYS A 155 -6.40 -3.30 -0.60
CA CYS A 155 -5.95 -1.98 -1.00
C CYS A 155 -5.06 -2.18 -2.21
N GLN A 156 -5.41 -1.64 -3.37
CA GLN A 156 -4.47 -1.60 -4.48
C GLN A 156 -3.28 -0.74 -4.04
N ALA A 157 -2.14 -1.39 -3.76
CA ALA A 157 -0.86 -0.71 -3.74
C ALA A 157 -0.68 -0.15 -5.14
N ASN A 158 -0.94 1.15 -5.34
CA ASN A 158 -0.34 1.98 -6.37
C ASN A 158 -0.95 3.39 -6.37
N GLY A 159 -0.13 4.35 -5.97
CA GLY A 159 -0.38 5.79 -6.08
C GLY A 159 0.75 6.55 -5.38
N LYS A 160 0.99 6.24 -4.10
CA LYS A 160 2.02 6.90 -3.28
C LYS A 160 3.45 6.61 -3.74
N ASP A 161 3.73 5.39 -4.17
CA ASP A 161 5.09 5.00 -4.61
C ASP A 161 5.51 5.70 -5.90
N TYR A 162 4.56 6.01 -6.78
CA TYR A 162 4.83 6.70 -8.04
C TYR A 162 5.14 8.18 -7.82
N ASP A 163 4.31 8.88 -7.04
CA ASP A 163 4.53 10.30 -6.74
C ASP A 163 5.84 10.51 -5.98
N SER A 164 6.14 9.64 -5.01
CA SER A 164 7.43 9.66 -4.29
C SER A 164 8.63 9.35 -5.19
N ALA A 165 8.48 8.44 -6.16
CA ALA A 165 9.53 8.19 -7.15
C ALA A 165 9.76 9.41 -8.04
N LEU A 166 8.71 10.14 -8.42
CA LEU A 166 8.83 11.36 -9.22
C LEU A 166 9.56 12.49 -8.49
N GLU A 167 9.28 12.70 -7.19
CA GLU A 167 9.99 13.71 -6.38
C GLU A 167 11.49 13.42 -6.26
N VAL A 168 11.84 12.14 -6.07
CA VAL A 168 13.23 11.69 -6.01
C VAL A 168 13.90 11.83 -7.38
N LEU A 169 13.20 11.47 -8.46
CA LEU A 169 13.69 11.62 -9.82
C LEU A 169 14.03 13.08 -10.14
N GLU A 170 13.15 14.01 -9.79
CA GLU A 170 13.40 15.44 -10.01
C GLU A 170 14.66 15.91 -9.27
N THR A 171 14.84 15.46 -8.03
CA THR A 171 16.02 15.78 -7.22
C THR A 171 17.31 15.23 -7.86
N LEU A 172 17.26 14.02 -8.40
CA LEU A 172 18.41 13.40 -9.10
C LEU A 172 18.74 14.12 -10.41
N ILE A 173 17.72 14.47 -11.21
CA ILE A 173 17.92 15.23 -12.45
C ILE A 173 18.52 16.62 -12.15
N ARG A 174 18.05 17.32 -11.12
CA ARG A 174 18.64 18.62 -10.70
C ARG A 174 20.11 18.51 -10.33
N LYS A 175 20.50 17.39 -9.73
CA LYS A 175 21.90 17.14 -9.35
C LYS A 175 22.78 16.88 -10.58
N ASP A 176 22.30 16.08 -11.52
CA ASP A 176 23.09 15.67 -12.69
C ASP A 176 23.08 16.71 -13.82
N TYR A 177 22.00 17.50 -13.92
CA TYR A 177 21.77 18.53 -14.93
C TYR A 177 21.24 19.84 -14.27
N PRO A 178 22.07 20.55 -13.49
CA PRO A 178 21.63 21.74 -12.74
C PRO A 178 21.16 22.89 -13.63
N ASP A 179 21.60 22.95 -14.89
CA ASP A 179 21.30 24.03 -15.84
C ASP A 179 19.96 23.85 -16.58
N ASP A 180 19.24 22.75 -16.36
CA ASP A 180 18.03 22.38 -17.12
C ASP A 180 16.69 22.80 -16.46
N ILE A 181 16.71 23.39 -15.25
CA ILE A 181 15.52 23.80 -14.49
C ILE A 181 15.47 25.30 -14.25
#